data_AF-A0A2A6BWJ9-F1
#
_entry.id   AF-A0A2A6BWJ9-F1
#
_cell.length_a   1.000
_cell.length_b   1.000
_cell.length_c   1.000
_cell.angle_alpha   90.00
_cell.angle_beta   90.00
_cell.angle_gamma   90.00
#
_symmetry.space_group_name_H-M   'P 1'
#
loop_
_entity.id
_entity.type
_entity.pdbx_description
1 polymer ?
#
loop_
_entity_poly.entity_id
_entity_poly.type
_entity_poly.pdbx_seq_one_letter_code
_entity_poly.pdbx_strand_id
1 'polypeptide(L)'
;MGSLLSTTNDSPAETHFCLDDLPRELIWMILEHASGAALNLSMASSILNSHVTHYASRQLTIKLVDELKFSYNPLLTAQSVLVVSLTVPAHKASLFEYRLKFHIYANQLTRKREESEENPHFDYSLHLKEKSINFAQIEFLKDLIGQRVGQITLIRCDLADSLENILVLLEGVHSRGMYVWMDEISDKAANDLMDLTMTLSADQISLSAIVFTISDAVGYLLNLSKLVRSMKIVQCLMPGIAYPAEQCLFSVQGADWPSIFVEMFSNRLEKLYILNDMVTEYLSTKSAKFLGKGLPELGKKIWFDASWLHVKDVSYVYRDHHIENYPYRQRLSIKHVSRKAEYFDDN
;
A
#
# COMPACT_ATOMS: atom_id res chain seq x y z
N MET A 1 0.29 -15.02 85.07
CA MET A 1 -0.94 -14.41 84.49
C MET A 1 -0.57 -12.97 84.20
N GLY A 2 -0.06 -12.62 83.03
CA GLY A 2 -0.76 -12.49 81.73
C GLY A 2 -0.96 -10.99 81.52
N SER A 3 -0.71 -10.33 80.40
CA SER A 3 -0.30 -10.69 79.03
C SER A 3 0.13 -9.37 78.38
N LEU A 4 1.26 -9.35 77.69
CA LEU A 4 1.67 -8.29 76.78
C LEU A 4 0.80 -8.39 75.51
N LEU A 5 0.14 -7.30 75.11
CA LEU A 5 -0.45 -7.18 73.77
C LEU A 5 0.25 -6.04 73.04
N SER A 6 1.29 -6.42 72.28
CA SER A 6 1.85 -5.65 71.19
C SER A 6 0.94 -5.84 69.98
N THR A 7 0.15 -4.83 69.65
CA THR A 7 -0.59 -4.78 68.38
C THR A 7 0.37 -4.37 67.27
N THR A 8 0.95 -5.35 66.58
CA THR A 8 1.62 -5.17 65.30
C THR A 8 0.54 -4.92 64.23
N ASN A 9 0.40 -3.66 63.82
CA ASN A 9 -0.33 -3.30 62.60
C ASN A 9 0.52 -3.73 61.40
N ASP A 10 0.42 -5.01 61.02
CA ASP A 10 0.90 -5.48 59.71
C ASP A 10 -0.12 -5.02 58.65
N SER A 11 0.10 -3.82 58.13
CA SER A 11 -0.43 -3.41 56.83
C SER A 11 0.06 -4.43 55.79
N PRO A 12 -0.80 -4.98 54.91
CA PRO A 12 -0.32 -5.79 53.81
C PRO A 12 0.65 -4.93 53.00
N ALA A 13 1.89 -5.39 52.84
CA ALA A 13 2.88 -4.71 52.03
C ALA A 13 2.32 -4.63 50.60
N GLU A 14 1.93 -3.42 50.17
CA GLU A 14 1.60 -3.15 48.79
C GLU A 14 2.84 -3.49 47.96
N THR A 15 2.80 -4.65 47.29
CA THR A 15 3.84 -5.03 46.34
C THR A 15 3.74 -4.09 45.16
N HIS A 16 4.50 -2.99 45.21
CA HIS A 16 4.64 -2.08 44.09
C HIS A 16 5.33 -2.81 42.94
N PHE A 17 4.61 -3.01 41.86
CA PHE A 17 5.16 -3.53 40.62
C PHE A 17 6.07 -2.47 40.01
N CYS A 18 7.35 -2.80 39.82
CA CYS A 18 8.31 -1.95 39.14
C CYS A 18 8.49 -2.42 37.69
N LEU A 19 8.33 -1.50 36.74
CA LEU A 19 8.59 -1.77 35.32
C LEU A 19 10.06 -2.12 35.05
N ASP A 20 10.99 -1.64 35.87
CA ASP A 20 12.43 -1.91 35.72
C ASP A 20 12.77 -3.38 36.02
N ASP A 21 11.91 -4.10 36.76
CA ASP A 21 12.11 -5.52 37.11
C ASP A 21 11.63 -6.47 36.01
N LEU A 22 10.98 -5.95 34.96
CA LEU A 22 10.51 -6.78 33.87
C LEU A 22 11.68 -7.29 33.02
N PRO A 23 11.64 -8.57 32.59
CA PRO A 23 12.45 -9.05 31.49
C PRO A 23 12.36 -8.11 30.29
N ARG A 24 13.51 -7.81 29.71
CA ARG A 24 13.66 -6.90 28.56
C ARG A 24 12.71 -7.26 27.41
N GLU A 25 12.49 -8.54 27.18
CA GLU A 25 11.63 -9.04 26.12
C GLU A 25 10.16 -8.64 26.33
N LEU A 26 9.70 -8.54 27.59
CA LEU A 26 8.37 -8.03 27.92
C LEU A 26 8.28 -6.51 27.73
N ILE A 27 9.33 -5.76 28.07
CA ILE A 27 9.40 -4.33 27.76
C ILE A 27 9.31 -4.09 26.24
N TRP A 28 9.96 -4.95 25.44
CA TRP A 28 9.86 -4.87 23.99
C TRP A 28 8.46 -5.16 23.48
N MET A 29 7.78 -6.18 24.00
CA MET A 29 6.37 -6.41 23.67
C MET A 29 5.47 -5.22 24.02
N ILE A 30 5.75 -4.52 25.13
CA ILE A 30 5.06 -3.28 25.49
C ILE A 30 5.33 -2.19 24.46
N LEU A 31 6.58 -2.02 24.00
CA LEU A 31 6.92 -1.05 22.96
C LEU A 31 6.27 -1.37 21.60
N GLU A 32 6.11 -2.64 21.27
CA GLU A 32 5.39 -3.09 20.06
C GLU A 32 3.91 -2.76 20.12
N HIS A 33 3.30 -2.90 21.30
CA HIS A 33 1.89 -2.62 21.51
C HIS A 33 1.60 -1.12 21.71
N ALA A 34 2.49 -0.41 22.38
CA ALA A 34 2.35 0.98 22.81
C ALA A 34 3.58 1.82 22.42
N SER A 35 3.90 1.86 21.13
CA SER A 35 5.04 2.59 20.56
C SER A 35 5.11 4.06 20.94
N GLY A 36 3.96 4.70 21.21
CA GLY A 36 3.89 6.09 21.67
C GLY A 36 4.49 6.31 23.06
N ALA A 37 4.58 5.26 23.88
CA ALA A 37 5.17 5.32 25.21
C ALA A 37 6.70 5.29 25.20
N ALA A 38 7.34 5.03 24.05
CA ALA A 38 8.80 4.84 23.96
C ALA A 38 9.60 6.01 24.56
N LEU A 39 9.20 7.25 24.27
CA LEU A 39 9.87 8.42 24.82
C LEU A 39 9.69 8.51 26.34
N ASN A 40 8.47 8.30 26.85
CA ASN A 40 8.17 8.35 28.28
C ASN A 40 8.92 7.26 29.04
N LEU A 41 8.97 6.04 28.51
CA LEU A 41 9.74 4.95 29.09
C LEU A 41 11.24 5.28 29.11
N SER A 42 11.77 5.88 28.04
CA SER A 42 13.18 6.27 27.97
C SER A 42 13.56 7.36 28.98
N MET A 43 12.60 8.17 29.44
CA MET A 43 12.83 9.22 30.43
C MET A 43 12.56 8.75 31.87
N ALA A 44 11.88 7.61 32.05
CA ALA A 44 11.46 7.12 33.36
C ALA A 44 12.62 6.54 34.19
N SER A 45 13.51 5.76 33.57
CA SER A 45 14.69 5.19 34.23
C SER A 45 15.83 4.92 33.23
N SER A 46 17.06 4.81 33.74
CA SER A 46 18.23 4.47 32.90
C SER A 46 18.16 3.05 32.34
N ILE A 47 17.55 2.12 33.08
CA ILE A 47 17.33 0.72 32.66
C ILE A 47 16.35 0.69 31.49
N LEU A 48 15.19 1.33 31.63
CA LEU A 48 14.20 1.42 30.56
C LEU A 48 14.76 2.16 29.34
N ASN A 49 15.53 3.23 29.54
CA ASN A 49 16.23 3.89 28.43
C ASN A 49 17.16 2.93 27.68
N SER A 50 17.92 2.11 28.39
CA SER A 50 18.78 1.09 27.78
C SER A 50 17.97 0.07 26.97
N HIS A 51 16.83 -0.39 27.51
CA HIS A 51 15.94 -1.30 26.80
C HIS A 51 15.30 -0.68 25.56
N VAL A 52 14.85 0.57 25.63
CA VAL A 52 14.30 1.32 24.48
C VAL A 52 15.38 1.56 23.43
N THR A 53 16.59 1.95 23.85
CA THR A 53 17.74 2.14 22.95
C THR A 53 18.08 0.85 22.22
N HIS A 54 18.21 -0.26 22.95
CA HIS A 54 18.50 -1.55 22.36
C HIS A 54 17.36 -2.04 21.46
N TYR A 55 16.11 -1.71 21.76
CA TYR A 55 15.00 -2.04 20.86
C TYR A 55 15.05 -1.20 19.57
N ALA A 56 15.27 0.11 19.72
CA ALA A 56 15.32 1.06 18.63
C ALA A 56 16.52 0.83 17.68
N SER A 57 17.61 0.21 18.13
CA SER A 57 18.76 -0.12 17.28
C SER A 57 18.65 -1.47 16.57
N ARG A 58 17.55 -2.22 16.76
CA ARG A 58 17.34 -3.52 16.12
C ARG A 58 16.50 -3.39 14.85
N GLN A 59 16.66 -4.34 13.95
CA GLN A 59 15.74 -4.51 12.82
C GLN A 59 14.35 -4.88 13.33
N LEU A 60 13.34 -4.12 12.89
CA LEU A 60 11.98 -4.26 13.39
C LEU A 60 11.17 -5.29 12.59
N THR A 61 10.40 -6.05 13.36
CA THR A 61 9.33 -6.93 12.86
C THR A 61 7.98 -6.22 12.84
N ILE A 62 7.82 -5.12 13.59
CA ILE A 62 6.62 -4.30 13.60
C ILE A 62 6.58 -3.32 12.42
N LYS A 63 5.35 -3.00 11.98
CA LYS A 63 5.11 -1.96 10.97
C LYS A 63 5.09 -0.59 11.64
N LEU A 64 6.16 0.20 11.47
CA LEU A 64 6.17 1.61 11.89
C LEU A 64 5.65 2.55 10.80
N VAL A 65 5.97 2.24 9.55
CA VAL A 65 5.63 3.07 8.39
C VAL A 65 4.39 2.49 7.71
N ASP A 66 3.34 3.30 7.63
CA ASP A 66 2.09 2.89 6.96
C ASP A 66 2.20 3.06 5.45
N GLU A 67 2.88 4.10 4.97
CA GLU A 67 3.14 4.30 3.54
C GLU A 67 4.59 4.72 3.31
N LEU A 68 5.24 4.04 2.35
CA LEU A 68 6.52 4.45 1.78
C LEU A 68 6.30 4.92 0.36
N LYS A 69 6.57 6.20 0.12
CA LYS A 69 6.25 6.88 -1.13
C LYS A 69 7.50 7.39 -1.84
N PHE A 70 7.65 7.00 -3.10
CA PHE A 70 8.66 7.51 -4.01
C PHE A 70 7.98 8.43 -5.01
N SER A 71 8.41 9.70 -5.06
CA SER A 71 7.85 10.68 -5.98
C SER A 71 8.96 11.39 -6.73
N TYR A 72 8.83 11.44 -8.04
CA TYR A 72 9.69 12.26 -8.88
C TYR A 72 8.96 13.52 -9.30
N ASN A 73 9.54 14.69 -9.06
CA ASN A 73 8.95 15.96 -9.46
C ASN A 73 9.86 16.70 -10.46
N PRO A 74 9.52 16.70 -11.76
CA PRO A 74 10.34 17.37 -12.77
C PRO A 74 10.27 18.91 -12.69
N LEU A 75 9.29 19.47 -11.96
CA LEU A 75 9.04 20.92 -11.91
C LEU A 75 9.81 21.63 -10.81
N LEU A 76 10.35 20.90 -9.82
CA LEU A 76 10.89 21.52 -8.60
C LEU A 76 12.34 22.03 -8.72
N THR A 77 13.16 21.60 -9.69
CA THR A 77 14.48 22.19 -9.97
C THR A 77 15.12 21.62 -11.24
N ALA A 78 16.13 22.31 -11.81
CA ALA A 78 17.01 21.79 -12.89
C ALA A 78 17.80 20.52 -12.52
N GLN A 79 17.79 20.13 -11.24
CA GLN A 79 18.24 18.84 -10.74
C GLN A 79 17.00 18.09 -10.28
N SER A 80 16.69 16.98 -10.95
CA SER A 80 15.54 16.19 -10.63
C SER A 80 15.68 15.54 -9.26
N VAL A 81 14.77 15.85 -8.35
CA VAL A 81 14.81 15.35 -6.97
C VAL A 81 13.86 14.17 -6.84
N LEU A 82 14.40 12.97 -6.64
CA LEU A 82 13.61 11.86 -6.11
C LEU A 82 13.29 12.18 -4.65
N VAL A 83 12.01 12.21 -4.31
CA VAL A 83 11.55 12.43 -2.94
C VAL A 83 11.08 11.11 -2.37
N VAL A 84 11.71 10.67 -1.29
CA VAL A 84 11.28 9.50 -0.50
C VAL A 84 10.50 10.03 0.69
N SER A 85 9.23 9.66 0.84
CA SER A 85 8.37 10.09 1.94
C SER A 85 7.89 8.89 2.74
N LEU A 86 7.87 9.06 4.06
CA LEU A 86 7.52 8.04 5.06
C LEU A 86 6.34 8.55 5.86
N THR A 87 5.20 7.88 5.75
CA THR A 87 3.98 8.23 6.49
C THR A 87 3.91 7.39 7.75
N VAL A 88 4.01 8.03 8.92
CA VAL A 88 4.07 7.36 10.23
C VAL A 88 2.86 7.78 11.07
N PRO A 89 2.05 6.82 11.55
CA PRO A 89 0.93 7.12 12.45
C PRO A 89 1.39 7.86 13.71
N ALA A 90 0.59 8.82 14.18
CA ALA A 90 0.98 9.65 15.32
C ALA A 90 1.30 8.81 16.59
N HIS A 91 0.60 7.71 16.82
CA HIS A 91 0.84 6.80 17.94
C HIS A 91 2.13 5.95 17.82
N LYS A 92 2.79 5.95 16.64
CA LYS A 92 4.07 5.28 16.37
C LYS A 92 5.23 6.25 16.23
N ALA A 93 4.94 7.53 16.03
CA ALA A 93 5.92 8.58 15.77
C ALA A 93 7.00 8.67 16.85
N SER A 94 6.65 8.52 18.14
CA SER A 94 7.62 8.60 19.23
C SER A 94 8.74 7.56 19.11
N LEU A 95 8.41 6.30 18.80
CA LEU A 95 9.40 5.25 18.57
C LEU A 95 10.19 5.49 17.28
N PHE A 96 9.51 5.89 16.20
CA PHE A 96 10.16 6.21 14.93
C PHE A 96 11.18 7.35 15.06
N GLU A 97 10.81 8.44 15.72
CA GLU A 97 11.68 9.59 15.99
C GLU A 97 12.84 9.22 16.91
N TYR A 98 12.60 8.34 17.87
CA TYR A 98 13.66 7.82 18.73
C TYR A 98 14.69 7.04 17.91
N ARG A 99 14.26 6.22 16.93
CA ARG A 99 15.16 5.55 15.98
C ARG A 99 15.95 6.52 15.13
N LEU A 100 15.28 7.56 14.60
CA LEU A 100 15.90 8.61 13.79
C LEU A 100 17.17 9.16 14.47
N LYS A 101 17.15 9.38 15.78
CA LYS A 101 18.28 9.96 16.54
C LYS A 101 19.58 9.15 16.43
N PHE A 102 19.54 7.87 16.07
CA PHE A 102 20.73 7.04 15.92
C PHE A 102 21.37 7.11 14.53
N HIS A 103 20.76 7.85 13.59
CA HIS A 103 21.21 7.87 12.20
C HIS A 103 21.80 9.22 11.79
N ILE A 104 22.91 9.17 11.05
CA ILE A 104 23.61 10.34 10.51
C ILE A 104 22.72 11.15 9.56
N TYR A 105 21.79 10.51 8.87
CA TYR A 105 20.88 11.13 7.90
C TYR A 105 19.61 11.74 8.52
N ALA A 106 19.41 11.63 9.84
CA ALA A 106 18.21 12.14 10.50
C ALA A 106 17.95 13.63 10.24
N ASN A 107 19.02 14.43 10.19
CA ASN A 107 18.95 15.87 9.95
C ASN A 107 18.57 16.24 8.51
N GLN A 108 18.49 15.27 7.60
CA GLN A 108 18.10 15.47 6.20
C GLN A 108 16.61 15.24 5.97
N LEU A 109 15.90 14.66 6.94
CA LEU A 109 14.46 14.44 6.85
C LEU A 109 13.72 15.72 7.23
N THR A 110 12.84 16.16 6.33
CA THR A 110 11.86 17.19 6.64
C THR A 110 10.65 16.54 7.27
N ARG A 111 10.22 17.05 8.43
CA ARG A 111 9.05 16.55 9.16
C ARG A 111 7.86 17.48 8.98
N LYS A 112 6.72 16.94 8.57
CA LYS A 112 5.44 17.64 8.51
C LYS A 112 4.40 16.86 9.32
N ARG A 113 3.57 17.57 10.08
CA ARG A 113 2.40 16.97 10.74
C ARG A 113 1.20 17.19 9.84
N GLU A 114 0.43 16.13 9.60
CA GLU A 114 -0.85 16.22 8.92
C GLU A 114 -1.97 16.00 9.95
N GLU A 115 -2.81 17.02 10.12
CA GLU A 115 -3.92 16.99 11.05
C GLU A 115 -5.17 16.45 10.32
N SER A 116 -5.20 15.13 10.15
CA SER A 116 -6.45 14.42 9.82
C SER A 116 -7.19 14.09 11.12
N GLU A 117 -8.48 14.41 11.17
CA GLU A 117 -9.34 14.09 12.32
C GLU A 117 -9.46 12.57 12.55
N GLU A 118 -9.48 11.79 11.46
CA GLU A 118 -9.65 10.34 11.52
C GLU A 118 -8.33 9.59 11.74
N ASN A 119 -7.25 10.04 11.09
CA ASN A 119 -5.98 9.33 11.08
C ASN A 119 -4.78 10.30 11.15
N PRO A 120 -4.49 10.86 12.34
CA PRO A 120 -3.35 11.77 12.50
C PRO A 120 -2.03 11.03 12.26
N HIS A 121 -1.16 11.65 11.46
CA HIS A 121 0.13 11.10 11.08
C HIS A 121 1.20 12.18 10.90
N PHE A 122 2.44 11.73 10.75
CA PHE A 122 3.60 12.55 10.42
C PHE A 122 4.21 12.06 9.12
N ASP A 123 4.53 13.01 8.25
CA ASP A 123 5.26 12.76 7.01
C ASP A 123 6.72 13.15 7.20
N TYR A 124 7.61 12.22 6.89
CA TYR A 124 9.05 12.47 6.86
C TYR A 124 9.54 12.34 5.43
N SER A 125 10.09 13.42 4.86
CA SER A 125 10.52 13.47 3.46
C SER A 125 12.03 13.65 3.35
N LEU A 126 12.67 12.78 2.59
CA LEU A 126 14.07 12.85 2.19
C LEU A 126 14.14 13.30 0.72
N HIS A 127 14.80 14.43 0.48
CA HIS A 127 14.98 15.00 -0.85
C HIS A 127 16.35 14.61 -1.40
N LEU A 128 16.37 13.72 -2.40
CA LEU A 128 17.58 13.23 -3.03
C LEU A 128 17.91 14.09 -4.25
N LYS A 129 19.04 14.80 -4.20
CA LYS A 129 19.49 15.68 -5.31
C LYS A 129 19.92 14.91 -6.56
N GLU A 130 20.24 13.63 -6.39
CA GLU A 130 20.64 12.72 -7.45
C GLU A 130 19.44 11.92 -7.94
N LYS A 131 19.50 11.45 -9.20
CA LYS A 131 18.47 10.59 -9.78
C LYS A 131 18.44 9.17 -9.16
N SER A 132 19.47 8.82 -8.40
CA SER A 132 19.64 7.52 -7.76
C SER A 132 19.81 7.67 -6.24
N ILE A 133 19.49 6.59 -5.53
CA ILE A 133 19.71 6.46 -4.10
C ILE A 133 21.09 5.83 -3.93
N ASN A 134 22.00 6.46 -3.18
CA ASN A 134 23.30 5.83 -2.90
C ASN A 134 23.18 4.74 -1.83
N PHE A 135 24.18 3.86 -1.75
CA PHE A 135 24.16 2.71 -0.84
C PHE A 135 23.95 3.11 0.63
N ALA A 136 24.58 4.20 1.10
CA ALA A 136 24.45 4.65 2.48
C ALA A 136 23.03 5.15 2.81
N GLN A 137 22.37 5.78 1.83
CA GLN A 137 20.96 6.18 1.95
C GLN A 137 20.02 4.97 1.91
N ILE A 138 20.33 3.96 1.08
CA ILE A 138 19.57 2.70 1.05
C ILE A 138 19.62 2.02 2.42
N GLU A 139 20.81 1.80 2.98
CA GLU A 139 20.97 1.16 4.28
C GLU A 139 20.28 1.95 5.41
N PHE A 140 20.39 3.28 5.38
CA PHE A 140 19.67 4.15 6.31
C PHE A 140 18.15 3.96 6.22
N LEU A 141 17.59 3.97 5.00
CA LEU A 141 16.16 3.80 4.81
C LEU A 141 15.71 2.38 5.21
N LYS A 142 16.48 1.33 4.87
CA LYS A 142 16.20 -0.06 5.26
C LYS A 142 16.10 -0.21 6.78
N ASP A 143 17.07 0.33 7.52
CA ASP A 143 17.04 0.24 8.99
C ASP A 143 15.89 1.06 9.58
N LEU A 144 15.54 2.18 8.95
CA LEU A 144 14.47 3.03 9.43
C LEU A 144 13.06 2.43 9.20
N ILE A 145 12.78 1.90 8.02
CA ILE A 145 11.47 1.34 7.65
C ILE A 145 11.23 -0.05 8.28
N GLY A 146 12.29 -0.82 8.47
CA GLY A 146 12.20 -2.21 8.91
C GLY A 146 11.76 -3.17 7.80
N GLN A 147 11.23 -4.34 8.18
CA GLN A 147 10.87 -5.38 7.21
C GLN A 147 9.43 -5.30 6.71
N ARG A 148 8.61 -4.39 7.24
CA ARG A 148 7.18 -4.32 6.96
C ARG A 148 6.72 -2.89 6.76
N VAL A 149 6.10 -2.64 5.62
CA VAL A 149 5.44 -1.37 5.28
C VAL A 149 3.98 -1.67 4.96
N GLY A 150 3.08 -0.72 5.23
CA GLY A 150 1.66 -0.91 4.90
C GLY A 150 1.41 -0.92 3.40
N GLN A 151 1.83 0.16 2.74
CA GLN A 151 1.66 0.39 1.32
C GLN A 151 2.90 1.05 0.71
N ILE A 152 3.18 0.72 -0.55
CA ILE A 152 4.24 1.37 -1.33
C ILE A 152 3.59 2.18 -2.45
N THR A 153 4.00 3.43 -2.59
CA THR A 153 3.45 4.36 -3.58
C THR A 153 4.55 4.87 -4.50
N LEU A 154 4.38 4.68 -5.80
CA LEU A 154 5.29 5.16 -6.85
C LEU A 154 4.60 6.25 -7.66
N ILE A 155 5.17 7.45 -7.71
CA ILE A 155 4.62 8.60 -8.41
C ILE A 155 5.66 9.14 -9.39
N ARG A 156 5.37 9.01 -10.70
CA ARG A 156 6.23 9.41 -11.83
C ARG A 156 7.62 8.79 -11.82
N CYS A 157 7.75 7.57 -11.30
CA CYS A 157 9.03 6.86 -11.26
C CYS A 157 9.47 6.34 -12.64
N ASP A 158 8.64 6.47 -13.68
CA ASP A 158 8.93 6.17 -15.08
C ASP A 158 10.04 7.07 -15.68
N LEU A 159 10.20 8.30 -15.15
CA LEU A 159 11.16 9.28 -15.67
C LEU A 159 12.59 9.12 -15.15
N ALA A 160 12.84 8.12 -14.32
CA ALA A 160 14.13 7.93 -13.67
C ALA A 160 14.62 6.49 -13.82
N ASP A 161 15.94 6.31 -13.87
CA ASP A 161 16.64 5.03 -13.68
C ASP A 161 16.50 4.51 -12.22
N SER A 162 15.41 4.90 -11.55
CA SER A 162 15.21 4.82 -10.10
C SER A 162 14.55 3.52 -9.66
N LEU A 163 13.79 2.84 -10.53
CA LEU A 163 13.08 1.62 -10.14
C LEU A 163 14.05 0.51 -9.70
N GLU A 164 15.23 0.40 -10.31
CA GLU A 164 16.27 -0.55 -9.88
C GLU A 164 16.78 -0.24 -8.47
N ASN A 165 17.04 1.03 -8.16
CA ASN A 165 17.45 1.44 -6.80
C ASN A 165 16.34 1.23 -5.77
N ILE A 166 15.08 1.45 -6.19
CA ILE A 166 13.90 1.19 -5.36
C ILE A 166 13.77 -0.31 -5.10
N LEU A 167 13.99 -1.17 -6.10
CA LEU A 167 14.03 -2.62 -5.95
C LEU A 167 15.08 -3.07 -4.92
N VAL A 168 16.30 -2.56 -5.02
CA VAL A 168 17.39 -2.86 -4.07
C VAL A 168 17.03 -2.40 -2.65
N LEU A 169 16.43 -1.21 -2.51
CA LEU A 169 15.96 -0.70 -1.22
C LEU A 169 14.86 -1.57 -0.60
N LEU A 170 13.97 -2.11 -1.44
CA LEU A 170 12.80 -2.86 -0.99
C LEU A 170 13.03 -4.37 -0.87
N GLU A 171 14.25 -4.84 -1.15
CA GLU A 171 14.62 -6.24 -0.95
C GLU A 171 14.42 -6.66 0.52
N GLY A 172 13.61 -7.70 0.73
CA GLY A 172 13.24 -8.21 2.06
C GLY A 172 12.13 -7.42 2.77
N VAL A 173 11.63 -6.33 2.16
CA VAL A 173 10.50 -5.55 2.67
C VAL A 173 9.20 -6.19 2.20
N HIS A 174 8.29 -6.43 3.13
CA HIS A 174 6.96 -6.93 2.84
C HIS A 174 5.97 -5.77 2.83
N SER A 175 5.13 -5.70 1.80
CA SER A 175 4.03 -4.74 1.70
C SER A 175 2.73 -5.45 1.32
N ARG A 176 1.60 -4.98 1.87
CA ARG A 176 0.28 -5.52 1.48
C ARG A 176 -0.10 -5.06 0.07
N GLY A 177 0.21 -3.82 -0.26
CA GLY A 177 -0.25 -3.19 -1.49
C GLY A 177 0.80 -2.27 -2.12
N MET A 178 0.66 -2.11 -3.43
CA MET A 178 1.43 -1.16 -4.21
C MET A 178 0.49 -0.27 -5.03
N TYR A 179 0.71 1.04 -4.96
CA TYR A 179 0.05 2.03 -5.80
C TYR A 179 1.06 2.67 -6.74
N VAL A 180 0.72 2.76 -8.01
CA VAL A 180 1.59 3.28 -9.07
C VAL A 180 0.81 4.32 -9.83
N TRP A 181 1.39 5.51 -9.95
CA TRP A 181 0.94 6.56 -10.84
C TRP A 181 2.10 7.02 -11.72
N MET A 182 1.98 6.82 -13.03
CA MET A 182 2.99 7.17 -14.03
C MET A 182 2.35 7.89 -15.21
N ASP A 183 3.09 8.71 -15.94
CA ASP A 183 2.53 9.31 -17.15
C ASP A 183 2.40 8.23 -18.25
N GLU A 184 3.44 7.43 -18.42
CA GLU A 184 3.49 6.30 -19.35
C GLU A 184 3.98 5.03 -18.64
N ILE A 185 3.29 3.89 -18.87
CA ILE A 185 3.80 2.56 -18.50
C ILE A 185 4.24 1.84 -19.78
N SER A 186 5.57 1.83 -20.01
CA SER A 186 6.24 1.12 -21.10
C SER A 186 6.61 -0.32 -20.73
N ASP A 187 7.08 -1.12 -21.68
CA ASP A 187 7.53 -2.50 -21.43
C ASP A 187 8.60 -2.58 -20.33
N LYS A 188 9.55 -1.63 -20.30
CA LYS A 188 10.59 -1.59 -19.25
C LYS A 188 9.95 -1.36 -17.87
N ALA A 189 9.12 -0.32 -17.75
CA ALA A 189 8.45 -0.01 -16.48
C ALA A 189 7.53 -1.16 -16.04
N ALA A 190 6.81 -1.78 -16.98
CA ALA A 190 5.96 -2.93 -16.71
C ALA A 190 6.76 -4.11 -16.13
N ASN A 191 7.92 -4.44 -16.70
CA ASN A 191 8.81 -5.49 -16.18
C ASN A 191 9.34 -5.13 -14.79
N ASP A 192 9.85 -3.91 -14.60
CA ASP A 192 10.35 -3.45 -13.30
C ASP A 192 9.24 -3.52 -12.21
N LEU A 193 8.01 -3.16 -12.55
CA LEU A 193 6.85 -3.25 -11.66
C LEU A 193 6.43 -4.69 -11.37
N MET A 194 6.59 -5.60 -12.34
CA MET A 194 6.34 -7.03 -12.15
C MET A 194 7.33 -7.60 -11.13
N ASP A 195 8.62 -7.32 -11.32
CA ASP A 195 9.69 -7.73 -10.40
C ASP A 195 9.44 -7.18 -9.00
N LEU A 196 9.08 -5.89 -8.91
CA LEU A 196 8.79 -5.26 -7.63
C LEU A 196 7.59 -5.90 -6.92
N THR A 197 6.54 -6.24 -7.67
CA THR A 197 5.37 -6.95 -7.14
C THR A 197 5.76 -8.30 -6.55
N MET A 198 6.67 -9.03 -7.22
CA MET A 198 7.20 -10.31 -6.72
C MET A 198 8.07 -10.11 -5.47
N THR A 199 9.03 -9.17 -5.50
CA THR A 199 9.94 -8.87 -4.39
C THR A 199 9.19 -8.51 -3.12
N LEU A 200 8.13 -7.69 -3.24
CA LEU A 200 7.32 -7.26 -2.10
C LEU A 200 6.33 -8.32 -1.61
N SER A 201 6.12 -9.39 -2.39
CA SER A 201 5.02 -10.34 -2.22
C SER A 201 3.66 -9.62 -2.07
N ALA A 202 3.45 -8.56 -2.84
CA ALA A 202 2.27 -7.71 -2.70
C ALA A 202 0.99 -8.46 -3.08
N ASP A 203 -0.03 -8.37 -2.22
CA ASP A 203 -1.35 -8.98 -2.47
C ASP A 203 -2.25 -8.08 -3.34
N GLN A 204 -1.92 -6.79 -3.43
CA GLN A 204 -2.72 -5.78 -4.11
C GLN A 204 -1.84 -4.87 -4.97
N ILE A 205 -2.30 -4.55 -6.18
CA ILE A 205 -1.66 -3.56 -7.05
C ILE A 205 -2.70 -2.59 -7.60
N SER A 206 -2.35 -1.31 -7.61
CA SER A 206 -3.12 -0.25 -8.26
C SER A 206 -2.24 0.43 -9.30
N LEU A 207 -2.63 0.30 -10.56
CA LEU A 207 -1.94 0.91 -11.69
C LEU A 207 -2.75 2.10 -12.19
N SER A 208 -2.15 3.28 -12.21
CA SER A 208 -2.73 4.46 -12.82
C SER A 208 -1.75 5.07 -13.80
N ALA A 209 -2.19 5.25 -15.04
CA ALA A 209 -1.39 5.94 -16.04
C ALA A 209 -2.23 6.65 -17.09
N ILE A 210 -1.59 7.58 -17.79
CA ILE A 210 -2.21 8.29 -18.92
C ILE A 210 -2.11 7.41 -20.17
N VAL A 211 -0.92 6.87 -20.43
CA VAL A 211 -0.64 6.05 -21.60
C VAL A 211 -0.04 4.71 -21.19
N PHE A 212 -0.48 3.64 -21.85
CA PHE A 212 0.13 2.33 -21.76
C PHE A 212 0.72 1.99 -23.13
N THR A 213 2.02 1.73 -23.18
CA THR A 213 2.78 1.41 -24.40
C THR A 213 3.40 0.01 -24.31
N ILE A 214 2.81 -0.86 -23.50
CA ILE A 214 3.23 -2.25 -23.29
C ILE A 214 2.92 -3.05 -24.57
N SER A 215 3.93 -3.68 -25.16
CA SER A 215 3.81 -4.43 -26.42
C SER A 215 2.87 -5.62 -26.30
N ASP A 216 2.87 -6.31 -25.16
CA ASP A 216 1.94 -7.40 -24.82
C ASP A 216 1.19 -7.08 -23.51
N ALA A 217 0.31 -6.08 -23.56
CA ALA A 217 -0.45 -5.67 -22.39
C ALA A 217 -1.37 -6.79 -21.84
N VAL A 218 -1.89 -7.67 -22.70
CA VAL A 218 -2.74 -8.79 -22.28
C VAL A 218 -1.92 -9.82 -21.49
N GLY A 219 -0.78 -10.25 -22.02
CA GLY A 219 0.12 -11.15 -21.32
C GLY A 219 0.63 -10.56 -20.00
N TYR A 220 0.95 -9.27 -19.99
CA TYR A 220 1.31 -8.54 -18.77
C TYR A 220 0.21 -8.61 -17.69
N LEU A 221 -1.04 -8.27 -18.03
CA LEU A 221 -2.17 -8.31 -17.10
C LEU A 221 -2.46 -9.72 -16.58
N LEU A 222 -2.40 -10.73 -17.46
CA LEU A 222 -2.56 -12.13 -17.08
C LEU A 222 -1.46 -12.55 -16.10
N ASN A 223 -0.21 -12.16 -16.34
CA ASN A 223 0.90 -12.47 -15.44
C ASN A 223 0.75 -11.76 -14.09
N LEU A 224 0.36 -10.49 -14.06
CA LEU A 224 0.07 -9.80 -12.80
C LEU A 224 -1.08 -10.47 -12.03
N SER A 225 -2.13 -10.93 -12.72
CA SER A 225 -3.29 -11.59 -12.10
C SER A 225 -2.96 -12.92 -11.40
N LYS A 226 -1.80 -13.52 -11.73
CA LYS A 226 -1.26 -14.69 -11.03
C LYS A 226 -0.58 -14.32 -9.72
N LEU A 227 -0.06 -13.09 -9.62
CA LEU A 227 0.70 -12.62 -8.46
C LEU A 227 -0.19 -12.00 -7.38
N VAL A 228 -1.22 -11.26 -7.76
CA VAL A 228 -2.03 -10.46 -6.82
C VAL A 228 -3.44 -11.02 -6.61
N ARG A 229 -4.04 -10.74 -5.45
CA ARG A 229 -5.46 -11.00 -5.17
C ARG A 229 -6.36 -9.83 -5.58
N SER A 230 -5.85 -8.61 -5.57
CA SER A 230 -6.62 -7.42 -5.96
C SER A 230 -5.86 -6.56 -6.96
N MET A 231 -6.54 -6.13 -8.02
CA MET A 231 -5.96 -5.26 -9.04
C MET A 231 -6.88 -4.09 -9.32
N LYS A 232 -6.34 -2.88 -9.27
CA LYS A 232 -7.00 -1.63 -9.66
C LYS A 232 -6.27 -1.09 -10.89
N ILE A 233 -7.03 -0.69 -11.89
CA ILE A 233 -6.51 -0.08 -13.11
C ILE A 233 -7.27 1.22 -13.29
N VAL A 234 -6.54 2.32 -13.44
CA VAL A 234 -7.10 3.64 -13.69
C VAL A 234 -6.40 4.23 -14.91
N GLN A 235 -7.11 4.30 -16.02
CA GLN A 235 -6.64 4.98 -17.22
C GLN A 235 -7.14 6.42 -17.18
N CYS A 236 -6.22 7.35 -16.95
CA CYS A 236 -6.53 8.77 -16.93
C CYS A 236 -6.38 9.35 -18.34
N LEU A 237 -7.25 10.26 -18.75
CA LEU A 237 -7.04 11.04 -19.97
C LEU A 237 -6.68 12.47 -19.62
N MET A 238 -5.68 13.01 -20.32
CA MET A 238 -5.37 14.43 -20.25
C MET A 238 -6.33 15.22 -21.13
N PRO A 239 -7.02 16.23 -20.59
CA PRO A 239 -7.84 17.15 -21.39
C PRO A 239 -6.99 17.82 -22.48
N GLY A 240 -7.51 17.90 -23.71
CA GLY A 240 -6.91 18.66 -24.80
C GLY A 240 -6.01 17.87 -25.76
N ILE A 241 -5.74 16.60 -25.50
CA ILE A 241 -5.12 15.72 -26.50
C ILE A 241 -6.24 15.13 -27.36
N ALA A 242 -6.31 15.56 -28.62
CA ALA A 242 -7.23 15.00 -29.61
C ALA A 242 -6.76 13.58 -29.97
N TYR A 243 -7.22 12.59 -29.20
CA TYR A 243 -6.92 11.20 -29.51
C TYR A 243 -7.79 10.72 -30.67
N PRO A 244 -7.22 9.99 -31.65
CA PRO A 244 -8.02 9.32 -32.66
C PRO A 244 -9.03 8.39 -31.98
N ALA A 245 -10.25 8.38 -32.53
CA ALA A 245 -11.50 7.89 -31.94
C ALA A 245 -11.61 6.36 -31.73
N GLU A 246 -10.51 5.66 -31.50
CA GLU A 246 -10.51 4.22 -31.22
C GLU A 246 -9.70 3.94 -29.95
N GLN A 247 -10.17 4.56 -28.88
CA GLN A 247 -9.64 4.39 -27.55
C GLN A 247 -9.94 2.95 -27.08
N CYS A 248 -8.92 2.28 -26.56
CA CYS A 248 -8.98 0.90 -26.12
C CYS A 248 -8.39 0.78 -24.71
N LEU A 249 -8.85 -0.22 -23.94
CA LEU A 249 -8.26 -0.55 -22.65
C LEU A 249 -6.77 -0.93 -22.88
N PHE A 250 -5.83 -0.35 -22.14
CA PHE A 250 -4.37 -0.53 -22.32
C PHE A 250 -3.84 -0.31 -23.75
N SER A 251 -4.48 0.53 -24.56
CA SER A 251 -4.07 0.74 -25.96
C SER A 251 -4.18 -0.53 -26.85
N VAL A 252 -4.95 -1.55 -26.43
CA VAL A 252 -5.15 -2.78 -27.20
C VAL A 252 -6.53 -2.81 -27.89
N GLN A 253 -6.52 -2.67 -29.22
CA GLN A 253 -7.74 -2.71 -30.03
C GLN A 253 -8.24 -4.15 -30.25
N GLY A 254 -9.57 -4.31 -30.28
CA GLY A 254 -10.23 -5.56 -30.68
C GLY A 254 -10.00 -6.76 -29.76
N ALA A 255 -9.37 -6.58 -28.60
CA ALA A 255 -9.15 -7.65 -27.64
C ALA A 255 -10.49 -8.17 -27.08
N ASP A 256 -10.55 -9.49 -26.87
CA ASP A 256 -11.68 -10.15 -26.19
C ASP A 256 -11.56 -9.98 -24.67
N TRP A 257 -11.67 -8.72 -24.21
CA TRP A 257 -11.62 -8.35 -22.80
C TRP A 257 -12.50 -9.19 -21.89
N PRO A 258 -13.73 -9.59 -22.28
CA PRO A 258 -14.55 -10.49 -21.49
C PRO A 258 -13.86 -11.81 -21.14
N SER A 259 -13.28 -12.47 -22.14
CA SER A 259 -12.57 -13.73 -21.95
C SER A 259 -11.29 -13.52 -21.17
N ILE A 260 -10.54 -12.44 -21.44
CA ILE A 260 -9.32 -12.09 -20.70
C ILE A 260 -9.62 -11.87 -19.22
N PHE A 261 -10.68 -11.14 -18.86
CA PHE A 261 -11.04 -10.94 -17.45
C PHE A 261 -11.43 -12.25 -16.76
N VAL A 262 -12.22 -13.12 -17.42
CA VAL A 262 -12.52 -14.46 -16.89
C VAL A 262 -11.23 -15.25 -16.66
N GLU A 263 -10.28 -15.19 -17.60
CA GLU A 263 -8.98 -15.82 -17.46
C GLU A 263 -8.18 -15.24 -16.28
N MET A 264 -8.12 -13.91 -16.12
CA MET A 264 -7.49 -13.28 -14.96
C MET A 264 -8.08 -13.80 -13.62
N PHE A 265 -9.40 -13.92 -13.52
CA PHE A 265 -10.06 -14.44 -12.32
C PHE A 265 -9.92 -15.96 -12.13
N SER A 266 -9.57 -16.71 -13.18
CA SER A 266 -9.27 -18.13 -13.05
C SER A 266 -7.97 -18.39 -12.26
N ASN A 267 -7.11 -17.38 -12.13
CA ASN A 267 -5.87 -17.40 -11.37
C ASN A 267 -6.06 -16.97 -9.89
N ARG A 268 -5.09 -16.25 -9.31
CA ARG A 268 -5.10 -15.78 -7.91
C ARG A 268 -6.05 -14.60 -7.69
N LEU A 269 -6.36 -13.84 -8.73
CA LEU A 269 -7.17 -12.63 -8.65
C LEU A 269 -8.57 -12.87 -8.06
N GLU A 270 -9.00 -12.02 -7.14
CA GLU A 270 -10.30 -12.04 -6.47
C GLU A 270 -11.03 -10.70 -6.56
N LYS A 271 -10.31 -9.58 -6.72
CA LYS A 271 -10.87 -8.26 -6.99
C LYS A 271 -10.26 -7.64 -8.25
N LEU A 272 -11.09 -7.09 -9.13
CA LEU A 272 -10.64 -6.29 -10.27
C LEU A 272 -11.50 -5.02 -10.37
N TYR A 273 -10.83 -3.87 -10.34
CA TYR A 273 -11.44 -2.57 -10.56
C TYR A 273 -10.81 -1.91 -11.77
N ILE A 274 -11.64 -1.51 -12.74
CA ILE A 274 -11.19 -0.77 -13.92
C ILE A 274 -11.94 0.56 -13.97
N LEU A 275 -11.20 1.65 -14.02
CA LEU A 275 -11.70 3.00 -14.25
C LEU A 275 -11.14 3.50 -15.57
N ASN A 276 -12.02 3.63 -16.55
CA ASN A 276 -11.71 4.12 -17.88
C ASN A 276 -12.92 4.89 -18.43
N ASP A 277 -13.28 5.97 -17.76
CA ASP A 277 -14.59 6.63 -17.94
C ASP A 277 -14.76 7.29 -19.32
N MET A 278 -13.66 7.58 -19.99
CA MET A 278 -13.70 8.17 -21.33
C MET A 278 -13.79 7.11 -22.43
N VAL A 279 -13.36 5.88 -22.13
CA VAL A 279 -13.27 4.77 -23.08
C VAL A 279 -14.06 3.62 -22.51
N THR A 280 -15.36 3.62 -22.74
CA THR A 280 -16.26 2.60 -22.17
C THR A 280 -16.62 1.51 -23.17
N GLU A 281 -16.26 1.68 -24.44
CA GLU A 281 -16.64 0.82 -25.55
C GLU A 281 -15.88 -0.51 -25.60
N TYR A 282 -14.81 -0.66 -24.81
CA TYR A 282 -14.09 -1.95 -24.66
C TYR A 282 -14.98 -3.06 -24.08
N LEU A 283 -16.11 -2.70 -23.46
CA LEU A 283 -17.16 -3.62 -23.04
C LEU A 283 -18.47 -3.35 -23.81
N SER A 284 -18.82 -4.25 -24.72
CA SER A 284 -20.13 -4.26 -25.35
C SER A 284 -21.23 -4.79 -24.42
N THR A 285 -22.50 -4.66 -24.80
CA THR A 285 -23.60 -5.33 -24.08
C THR A 285 -23.47 -6.87 -24.11
N LYS A 286 -22.91 -7.43 -25.19
CA LYS A 286 -22.63 -8.87 -25.28
C LYS A 286 -21.53 -9.26 -24.29
N SER A 287 -20.49 -8.45 -24.19
CA SER A 287 -19.38 -8.56 -23.24
C SER A 287 -19.88 -8.59 -21.79
N ALA A 288 -20.73 -7.64 -21.41
CA ALA A 288 -21.31 -7.58 -20.07
C ALA A 288 -22.15 -8.82 -19.72
N LYS A 289 -22.97 -9.30 -20.66
CA LYS A 289 -23.75 -10.55 -20.48
C LYS A 289 -22.87 -11.78 -20.37
N PHE A 290 -21.77 -11.83 -21.12
CA PHE A 290 -20.80 -12.90 -21.03
C PHE A 290 -20.15 -12.92 -19.64
N LEU A 291 -19.65 -11.78 -19.16
CA LEU A 291 -19.04 -11.64 -17.83
C LEU A 291 -20.02 -11.99 -16.69
N GLY A 292 -21.28 -11.52 -16.79
CA GLY A 292 -22.32 -11.79 -15.80
C GLY A 292 -22.65 -13.28 -15.62
N LYS A 293 -22.29 -14.13 -16.58
CA LYS A 293 -22.37 -15.60 -16.46
C LYS A 293 -21.02 -16.25 -16.17
N GLY A 294 -19.99 -15.84 -16.91
CA GLY A 294 -18.66 -16.46 -16.87
C GLY A 294 -17.94 -16.26 -15.54
N LEU A 295 -18.02 -15.07 -14.93
CA LEU A 295 -17.37 -14.84 -13.63
C LEU A 295 -18.01 -15.68 -12.51
N PRO A 296 -19.34 -15.68 -12.31
CA PRO A 296 -19.96 -16.53 -11.29
C PRO A 296 -19.74 -18.04 -11.50
N GLU A 297 -19.53 -18.49 -12.75
CA GLU A 297 -19.26 -19.89 -13.06
C GLU A 297 -17.91 -20.41 -12.56
N LEU A 298 -16.96 -19.52 -12.24
CA LEU A 298 -15.68 -19.88 -11.63
C LEU A 298 -15.82 -20.38 -10.17
N GLY A 299 -16.99 -20.18 -9.53
CA GLY A 299 -17.24 -20.63 -8.16
C GLY A 299 -16.42 -19.87 -7.09
N LYS A 300 -15.83 -18.72 -7.45
CA LYS A 300 -15.06 -17.86 -6.56
C LYS A 300 -15.95 -16.74 -6.02
N LYS A 301 -15.57 -16.19 -4.85
CA LYS A 301 -16.20 -14.97 -4.31
C LYS A 301 -15.65 -13.75 -5.04
N ILE A 302 -16.12 -13.48 -6.25
CA ILE A 302 -15.53 -12.44 -7.11
C ILE A 302 -16.04 -11.05 -6.73
N TRP A 303 -15.15 -10.05 -6.84
CA TRP A 303 -15.49 -8.63 -6.86
C TRP A 303 -14.97 -8.04 -8.17
N PHE A 304 -15.86 -7.67 -9.08
CA PHE A 304 -15.50 -7.07 -10.36
C PHE A 304 -16.28 -5.78 -10.56
N ASP A 305 -15.60 -4.71 -10.95
CA ASP A 305 -16.24 -3.44 -11.24
C ASP A 305 -15.47 -2.70 -12.34
N ALA A 306 -16.15 -2.33 -13.42
CA ALA A 306 -15.51 -1.74 -14.60
C ALA A 306 -16.37 -0.64 -15.23
N SER A 307 -15.73 0.40 -15.76
CA SER A 307 -16.41 1.44 -16.56
C SER A 307 -17.09 0.79 -17.78
N TRP A 308 -18.38 1.08 -17.96
CA TRP A 308 -19.24 0.54 -19.01
C TRP A 308 -20.44 1.47 -19.26
N LEU A 309 -20.51 2.05 -20.45
CA LEU A 309 -21.61 2.92 -20.84
C LEU A 309 -22.77 2.08 -21.36
N HIS A 310 -23.77 1.88 -20.50
CA HIS A 310 -25.03 1.25 -20.91
C HIS A 310 -26.24 1.99 -20.36
N VAL A 311 -27.20 2.22 -21.27
CA VAL A 311 -28.35 3.11 -21.04
C VAL A 311 -29.45 2.43 -20.22
N LYS A 312 -29.47 1.10 -20.12
CA LYS A 312 -30.52 0.37 -19.40
C LYS A 312 -30.06 -0.11 -18.04
N ASP A 313 -30.88 0.12 -17.02
CA ASP A 313 -30.72 -0.52 -15.72
C ASP A 313 -30.77 -2.04 -15.86
N VAL A 314 -29.75 -2.70 -15.30
CA VAL A 314 -29.67 -4.15 -15.20
C VAL A 314 -29.36 -4.43 -13.74
N SER A 315 -30.21 -5.18 -13.06
CA SER A 315 -29.96 -5.64 -11.70
C SER A 315 -30.58 -7.02 -11.52
N TYR A 316 -29.76 -8.02 -11.26
CA TYR A 316 -30.21 -9.38 -10.97
C TYR A 316 -29.14 -10.13 -10.15
N VAL A 317 -29.52 -11.30 -9.64
CA VAL A 317 -28.62 -12.21 -8.93
C VAL A 317 -28.45 -13.49 -9.73
N TYR A 318 -27.20 -13.95 -9.88
CA TYR A 318 -26.87 -15.23 -10.52
C TYR A 318 -25.74 -15.92 -9.76
N ARG A 319 -25.97 -17.17 -9.31
CA ARG A 319 -25.01 -17.97 -8.53
C ARG A 319 -24.33 -17.17 -7.41
N ASP A 320 -25.13 -16.58 -6.54
CA ASP A 320 -24.66 -15.78 -5.41
C ASP A 320 -23.82 -14.54 -5.79
N HIS A 321 -23.99 -14.02 -7.01
CA HIS A 321 -23.41 -12.75 -7.44
C HIS A 321 -24.51 -11.77 -7.81
N HIS A 322 -24.42 -10.54 -7.29
CA HIS A 322 -25.17 -9.39 -7.78
C HIS A 322 -24.51 -8.88 -9.05
N ILE A 323 -25.29 -8.79 -10.12
CA ILE A 323 -24.91 -8.20 -11.39
C ILE A 323 -25.73 -6.93 -11.56
N GLU A 324 -25.04 -5.79 -11.53
CA GLU A 324 -25.65 -4.47 -11.53
C GLU A 324 -25.00 -3.59 -12.60
N ASN A 325 -25.83 -2.88 -13.34
CA ASN A 325 -25.42 -1.71 -14.10
C ASN A 325 -25.87 -0.49 -13.29
N TYR A 326 -24.96 0.47 -13.13
CA TYR A 326 -25.29 1.78 -12.57
C TYR A 326 -25.25 2.80 -13.72
N PRO A 327 -26.36 3.11 -14.43
CA PRO A 327 -26.30 3.97 -15.62
C PRO A 327 -25.75 5.36 -15.33
N TYR A 328 -26.09 5.92 -14.17
CA TYR A 328 -25.56 7.22 -13.74
C TYR A 328 -24.05 7.21 -13.47
N ARG A 329 -23.49 6.05 -13.11
CA ARG A 329 -22.05 5.89 -12.90
C ARG A 329 -21.35 5.32 -14.13
N GLN A 330 -22.11 4.80 -15.09
CA GLN A 330 -21.62 4.07 -16.27
C GLN A 330 -20.67 2.94 -15.87
N ARG A 331 -21.15 2.01 -15.03
CA ARG A 331 -20.33 0.91 -14.50
C ARG A 331 -21.07 -0.42 -14.52
N LEU A 332 -20.37 -1.47 -14.93
CA LEU A 332 -20.75 -2.86 -14.71
C LEU A 332 -20.14 -3.33 -13.39
N SER A 333 -20.98 -3.77 -12.46
CA SER A 333 -20.58 -4.34 -11.18
C SER A 333 -21.03 -5.79 -11.09
N ILE A 334 -20.12 -6.71 -10.81
CA ILE A 334 -20.38 -8.14 -10.59
C ILE A 334 -19.72 -8.51 -9.26
N LYS A 335 -20.51 -8.61 -8.19
CA LYS A 335 -20.00 -8.86 -6.84
C LYS A 335 -20.69 -10.04 -6.20
N HIS A 336 -19.92 -10.94 -5.60
CA HIS A 336 -20.47 -11.98 -4.74
C HIS A 336 -21.31 -11.38 -3.61
N VAL A 337 -22.40 -12.02 -3.20
CA VAL A 337 -23.35 -11.53 -2.17
C VAL A 337 -22.64 -11.19 -0.86
N SER A 338 -21.61 -11.95 -0.48
CA SER A 338 -20.80 -11.69 0.72
C SER A 338 -19.88 -10.48 0.60
N ARG A 339 -19.74 -9.90 -0.59
CA ARG A 339 -18.86 -8.76 -0.91
C ARG A 339 -19.66 -7.52 -1.35
N LYS A 340 -20.99 -7.54 -1.21
CA LYS A 340 -21.86 -6.47 -1.70
C LYS A 340 -21.55 -5.11 -1.10
N ALA A 341 -21.28 -5.07 0.22
CA ALA A 341 -20.99 -3.86 0.97
C ALA A 341 -19.51 -3.42 0.89
N GLU A 342 -18.66 -4.23 0.26
CA GLU A 342 -17.22 -4.01 0.20
C GLU A 342 -16.87 -2.96 -0.86
N TYR A 343 -16.14 -1.92 -0.45
CA TYR A 343 -15.43 -1.01 -1.35
C TYR A 343 -14.13 -1.66 -1.84
N PHE A 344 -13.57 -1.17 -2.95
CA PHE A 344 -12.37 -1.79 -3.49
C PHE A 344 -11.20 -1.72 -2.50
N ASP A 345 -11.03 -0.55 -1.88
CA ASP A 345 -9.95 -0.24 -0.96
C ASP A 345 -10.22 -0.78 0.48
N ASP A 346 -11.40 -1.40 0.72
CA ASP A 346 -11.68 -2.09 1.97
C ASP A 346 -10.86 -3.38 2.07
N ASN A 347 -10.33 -3.61 3.27
CA ASN A 347 -9.32 -4.61 3.55
C ASN A 347 -9.81 -5.81 4.35
#